data_AF-A0A7S3UX81-F1
#
_entry.id   AF-A0A7S3UX81-F1
#
_cell.length_a   1.000
_cell.length_b   1.000
_cell.length_c   1.000
_cell.angle_alpha   90.00
_cell.angle_beta   90.00
_cell.angle_gamma   90.00
#
_symmetry.space_group_name_H-M   'P 1'
#
loop_
_entity.id
_entity.type
_entity.pdbx_description
1 polymer ?
#
loop_
_entity_poly.entity_id
_entity_poly.type
_entity_poly.pdbx_seq_one_letter_code
_entity_poly.pdbx_strand_id
1 'polypeptide(L)'
;EACKWVNLFTSYLKDMLTAKLTGLEEFMVTVKDGLMLTVEEGVAGKENLMHVMKDIGDVRKRNELTLEMFDPLRETVALLKAHQVDVAQTKLAGKELQDYLEEAPMAWEGVVKKSFKKKEEILPHQMTEVEALKEEIDQFDAGVRQFRQDFKKQAPFSFEGPVMDAYQQLDDWAQRLREKEDQAKRYNRLEDLFELQVSKYPQTGDSRGEMVLLKQLWDFQGAVEFTYTDWQTALWSSLDTEALDDMNKGMLKNLRKMGQEIPVVKGWQVYRNIEGRIKNMSIVLPLMNDLHSESMRPRHWARLAKICGVKAVEPADPKFTIA
;
A
#
# COMPACT_ATOMS: atom_id res chain seq x y z
N GLU A 1 33.98 31.26 27.13
CA GLU A 1 32.93 30.60 26.30
C GLU A 1 33.45 29.40 25.53
N ALA A 2 34.64 29.48 24.90
CA ALA A 2 35.26 28.35 24.18
C ALA A 2 35.39 27.05 25.00
N CYS A 3 35.77 27.12 26.28
CA CYS A 3 35.91 25.94 27.15
C CYS A 3 34.59 25.18 27.36
N LYS A 4 33.43 25.88 27.37
CA LYS A 4 32.12 25.24 27.47
C LYS A 4 31.77 24.43 26.21
N TRP A 5 32.10 24.97 25.04
CA TRP A 5 31.90 24.29 23.75
C TRP A 5 32.84 23.09 23.57
N VAL A 6 34.11 23.24 23.97
CA VAL A 6 35.08 22.13 23.97
C VAL A 6 34.57 20.98 24.83
N ASN A 7 34.13 21.25 26.07
CA ASN A 7 33.60 20.22 26.96
C ASN A 7 32.30 19.57 26.44
N LEU A 8 31.39 20.37 25.85
CA LEU A 8 30.17 19.84 25.25
C LEU A 8 30.48 18.89 24.10
N PHE A 9 31.40 19.29 23.20
CA PHE A 9 31.75 18.50 22.03
C PHE A 9 32.52 17.24 22.40
N THR A 10 33.47 17.32 23.34
CA THR A 10 34.21 16.13 23.80
C THR A 10 33.34 15.17 24.60
N SER A 11 32.37 15.65 25.38
CA SER A 11 31.35 14.80 26.02
C SER A 11 30.51 14.08 24.96
N TYR A 12 30.01 14.82 23.96
CA TYR A 12 29.22 14.24 22.87
C TYR A 12 30.00 13.16 22.10
N LEU A 13 31.27 13.42 21.77
CA LEU A 13 32.13 12.45 21.11
C LEU A 13 32.34 11.19 21.97
N LYS A 14 32.55 11.36 23.28
CA LYS A 14 32.68 10.25 24.22
C LYS A 14 31.39 9.41 24.30
N ASP A 15 30.24 10.06 24.36
CA ASP A 15 28.94 9.39 24.39
C ASP A 15 28.66 8.65 23.08
N MET A 16 28.93 9.28 21.93
CA MET A 16 28.80 8.66 20.60
C MET A 16 29.70 7.43 20.45
N LEU A 17 30.97 7.55 20.85
CA LEU A 17 31.96 6.48 20.81
C LEU A 17 31.51 5.29 21.67
N THR A 18 31.07 5.58 22.90
CA THR A 18 30.56 4.57 23.84
C THR A 18 29.32 3.89 23.27
N ALA A 19 28.34 4.66 22.77
CA ALA A 19 27.11 4.10 22.20
C ALA A 19 27.38 3.22 20.97
N LYS A 20 28.30 3.62 20.08
CA LYS A 20 28.67 2.84 18.90
C LYS A 20 29.33 1.51 19.25
N LEU A 21 30.28 1.51 20.19
CA LEU A 21 30.96 0.29 20.63
C LEU A 21 30.04 -0.61 21.45
N THR A 22 29.16 -0.04 22.28
CA THR A 22 28.17 -0.82 23.04
C THR A 22 27.20 -1.50 22.09
N GLY A 23 26.69 -0.78 21.09
CA GLY A 23 25.81 -1.35 20.08
C GLY A 23 26.50 -2.39 19.18
N LEU A 24 27.82 -2.32 19.01
CA LEU A 24 28.59 -3.37 18.33
C LEU A 24 28.70 -4.61 19.23
N GLU A 25 29.01 -4.46 20.51
CA GLU A 25 29.10 -5.58 21.46
C GLU A 25 27.78 -6.30 21.62
N GLU A 26 26.69 -5.57 21.88
CA GLU A 26 25.33 -6.12 22.02
C GLU A 26 24.92 -6.91 20.77
N PHE A 27 25.25 -6.38 19.59
CA PHE A 27 25.03 -7.07 18.33
C PHE A 27 25.87 -8.35 18.22
N MET A 28 27.18 -8.28 18.51
CA MET A 28 28.06 -9.45 18.46
C MET A 28 27.63 -10.54 19.44
N VAL A 29 27.19 -10.19 20.65
CA VAL A 29 26.66 -11.15 21.63
C VAL A 29 25.39 -11.79 21.10
N THR A 30 24.42 -10.99 20.66
CA THR A 30 23.14 -11.48 20.10
C THR A 30 23.36 -12.46 18.95
N VAL A 31 24.21 -12.10 17.99
CA VAL A 31 24.55 -12.96 16.86
C VAL A 31 25.27 -14.23 17.32
N LYS A 32 26.23 -14.13 18.25
CA LYS A 32 26.93 -15.32 18.76
C LYS A 32 25.96 -16.29 19.41
N ASP A 33 25.01 -15.81 20.20
CA ASP A 33 24.01 -16.63 20.87
C ASP A 33 23.07 -17.29 19.85
N GLY A 34 22.61 -16.54 18.85
CA GLY A 34 21.78 -17.06 17.77
C GLY A 34 22.49 -18.12 16.92
N LEU A 35 23.77 -17.92 16.59
CA LEU A 35 24.58 -18.91 15.86
C LEU A 35 24.82 -20.22 16.64
N MET A 36 24.61 -20.23 17.96
CA MET A 36 24.75 -21.43 18.80
C MET A 36 23.47 -22.29 18.82
N LEU A 37 22.36 -21.80 18.26
CA LEU A 37 21.13 -22.56 18.15
C LEU A 37 21.33 -23.81 17.27
N THR A 38 20.76 -24.93 17.70
CA THR A 38 20.77 -26.19 16.94
C THR A 38 19.63 -26.17 15.92
N VAL A 39 19.95 -26.52 14.68
CA VAL A 39 18.97 -26.68 13.61
C VAL A 39 18.74 -28.17 13.44
N GLU A 40 17.57 -28.63 13.88
CA GLU A 40 17.11 -30.02 13.77
C GLU A 40 15.91 -30.12 12.81
N GLU A 41 15.40 -31.32 12.57
CA GLU A 41 14.16 -31.49 11.82
C GLU A 41 12.93 -31.08 12.67
N GLY A 42 11.91 -30.50 12.02
CA GLY A 42 10.65 -30.11 12.66
C GLY A 42 10.47 -28.61 12.84
N VAL A 43 9.37 -28.23 13.50
CA VAL A 43 8.92 -26.82 13.59
C VAL A 43 9.94 -25.94 14.32
N ALA A 44 10.42 -26.38 15.48
CA ALA A 44 11.43 -25.65 16.26
C ALA A 44 12.75 -25.51 15.49
N GLY A 45 13.12 -26.53 14.71
CA GLY A 45 14.31 -26.50 13.86
C GLY A 45 14.20 -25.49 12.72
N LYS A 46 13.02 -25.37 12.09
CA LYS A 46 12.74 -24.34 11.08
C LYS A 46 12.81 -22.92 11.66
N GLU A 47 12.27 -22.71 12.86
CA GLU A 47 12.35 -21.42 13.56
C GLU A 47 13.81 -21.05 13.86
N ASN A 48 14.60 -22.01 14.37
CA ASN A 48 16.02 -21.84 14.61
C ASN A 48 16.79 -21.56 13.30
N LEU A 49 16.46 -22.26 12.21
CA LEU A 49 17.06 -22.00 10.90
C LEU A 49 16.80 -20.56 10.45
N MET A 50 15.56 -20.08 10.56
CA MET A 50 15.21 -18.71 10.18
C MET A 50 15.96 -17.68 11.03
N HIS A 51 16.10 -17.93 12.34
CA HIS A 51 16.89 -17.08 13.23
C HIS A 51 18.37 -17.04 12.82
N VAL A 52 18.98 -18.22 12.64
CA VAL A 52 20.39 -18.35 12.27
C VAL A 52 20.66 -17.70 10.90
N MET A 53 19.78 -17.91 9.91
CA MET A 53 19.90 -17.27 8.59
C MET A 53 19.82 -15.75 8.68
N LYS A 54 18.97 -15.22 9.57
CA LYS A 54 18.88 -13.79 9.81
C LYS A 54 20.19 -13.25 10.39
N ASP A 55 20.74 -13.90 11.41
CA ASP A 55 22.00 -13.49 12.04
C ASP A 55 23.17 -13.54 11.04
N ILE A 56 23.26 -14.60 10.24
CA ILE A 56 24.25 -14.72 9.16
C ILE A 56 24.10 -13.58 8.15
N GLY A 57 22.85 -13.29 7.74
CA GLY A 57 22.53 -12.21 6.82
C GLY A 57 22.89 -10.83 7.37
N ASP A 58 22.60 -10.58 8.63
CA ASP A 58 22.88 -9.32 9.33
C ASP A 58 24.39 -9.09 9.49
N VAL A 59 25.16 -10.13 9.86
CA VAL A 59 26.64 -10.07 9.89
C VAL A 59 27.18 -9.69 8.51
N ARG A 60 26.69 -10.32 7.44
CA ARG A 60 27.11 -10.02 6.08
C ARG A 60 26.79 -8.57 5.67
N LYS A 61 25.55 -8.13 5.88
CA LYS A 61 25.10 -6.77 5.53
C LYS A 61 25.88 -5.69 6.28
N ARG A 62 26.29 -5.98 7.52
CA ARG A 62 27.01 -5.03 8.39
C ARG A 62 28.53 -5.09 8.23
N ASN A 63 29.07 -6.13 7.59
CA ASN A 63 30.52 -6.41 7.59
C ASN A 63 31.38 -5.24 7.07
N GLU A 64 31.05 -4.68 5.91
CA GLU A 64 31.81 -3.57 5.32
C GLU A 64 31.78 -2.33 6.22
N LEU A 65 30.57 -1.88 6.60
CA LEU A 65 30.39 -0.72 7.48
C LEU A 65 31.04 -0.90 8.86
N THR A 66 31.01 -2.10 9.43
CA THR A 66 31.68 -2.39 10.72
C THR A 66 33.19 -2.35 10.59
N LEU A 67 33.78 -2.78 9.47
CA LEU A 67 35.23 -2.69 9.29
C LEU A 67 35.66 -1.23 9.10
N GLU A 68 34.90 -0.45 8.34
CA GLU A 68 35.18 0.97 8.11
C GLU A 68 35.00 1.86 9.34
N MET A 69 34.20 1.45 10.34
CA MET A 69 33.96 2.28 11.52
C MET A 69 35.15 2.34 12.49
N PHE A 70 36.07 1.37 12.48
CA PHE A 70 37.10 1.27 13.52
C PHE A 70 38.14 2.40 13.46
N ASP A 71 38.62 2.77 12.27
CA ASP A 71 39.64 3.80 12.12
C ASP A 71 39.13 5.20 12.54
N PRO A 72 37.94 5.66 12.12
CA PRO A 72 37.35 6.91 12.62
C PRO A 72 37.16 6.92 14.16
N LEU A 73 36.86 5.77 14.76
CA LEU A 73 36.72 5.66 16.22
C LEU A 73 38.09 5.78 16.92
N ARG A 74 39.15 5.20 16.35
CA ARG A 74 40.53 5.36 16.86
C ARG A 74 40.97 6.82 16.80
N GLU A 75 40.69 7.51 15.70
CA GLU A 75 40.96 8.95 15.57
C GLU A 75 40.19 9.77 16.60
N THR A 76 38.92 9.42 16.86
CA THR A 76 38.10 10.07 17.89
C THR A 76 38.71 9.88 19.29
N VAL A 77 39.20 8.68 19.61
CA VAL A 77 39.91 8.43 20.88
C VAL A 77 41.20 9.26 20.97
N ALA A 78 41.97 9.34 19.88
CA ALA A 78 43.19 10.15 19.83
C ALA A 78 42.90 11.65 20.05
N LEU A 79 41.81 12.15 19.45
CA LEU A 79 41.34 13.53 19.64
C LEU A 79 40.92 13.79 21.09
N LEU A 80 40.14 12.89 21.69
CA LEU A 80 39.73 13.00 23.10
C LEU A 80 40.94 13.05 24.04
N LYS A 81 41.96 12.23 23.79
CA LYS A 81 43.23 12.26 24.54
C LYS A 81 43.99 13.57 24.38
N ALA A 82 44.06 14.12 23.16
CA ALA A 82 44.70 15.40 22.90
C ALA A 82 44.02 16.55 23.67
N HIS A 83 42.71 16.45 23.90
CA HIS A 83 41.92 17.37 24.73
C HIS A 83 41.91 17.02 26.23
N GLN A 84 42.77 16.10 26.69
CA GLN A 84 42.87 15.67 28.10
C GLN A 84 41.55 15.12 28.67
N VAL A 85 40.68 14.58 27.82
CA VAL A 85 39.45 13.90 28.26
C VAL A 85 39.78 12.47 28.63
N ASP A 86 39.50 12.11 29.88
CA ASP A 86 39.72 10.76 30.38
C ASP A 86 38.69 9.78 29.79
N VAL A 87 39.18 8.94 28.88
CA VAL A 87 38.44 7.84 28.26
C VAL A 87 38.68 6.50 28.97
N ALA A 88 39.69 6.41 29.84
CA ALA A 88 40.10 5.18 30.52
C ALA A 88 39.11 4.75 31.62
N GLN A 89 38.37 5.69 32.19
CA GLN A 89 37.31 5.39 33.17
C GLN A 89 36.08 4.71 32.55
N THR A 90 35.87 4.83 31.23
CA THR A 90 34.74 4.19 30.56
C THR A 90 35.09 2.74 30.26
N LYS A 91 34.33 1.82 30.88
CA LYS A 91 34.49 0.38 30.68
C LYS A 91 33.39 -0.16 29.78
N LEU A 92 33.76 -1.09 28.91
CA LEU A 92 32.87 -1.80 28.01
C LEU A 92 33.22 -3.29 28.01
N ALA A 93 32.23 -4.16 28.23
CA ALA A 93 32.42 -5.60 28.41
C ALA A 93 33.49 -5.97 29.46
N GLY A 94 33.64 -5.15 30.50
CA GLY A 94 34.63 -5.33 31.57
C GLY A 94 36.05 -4.86 31.23
N LYS A 95 36.30 -4.34 30.02
CA LYS A 95 37.59 -3.80 29.56
C LYS A 95 37.57 -2.28 29.49
N GLU A 96 38.73 -1.65 29.50
CA GLU A 96 38.82 -0.23 29.16
C GLU A 96 38.37 -0.03 27.72
N LEU A 97 37.69 1.09 27.45
CA LEU A 97 37.11 1.34 26.12
C LEU A 97 38.18 1.31 25.00
N GLN A 98 39.39 1.77 25.29
CA GLN A 98 40.50 1.73 24.33
C GLN A 98 40.95 0.29 24.06
N ASP A 99 41.11 -0.53 25.09
CA ASP A 99 41.49 -1.94 24.93
C ASP A 99 40.43 -2.70 24.14
N TYR A 100 39.15 -2.45 24.45
CA TYR A 100 38.04 -3.00 23.68
C TYR A 100 38.11 -2.59 22.20
N LEU A 101 38.36 -1.31 21.90
CA LEU A 101 38.45 -0.82 20.53
C LEU A 101 39.56 -1.50 19.72
N GLU A 102 40.71 -1.79 20.34
CA GLU A 102 41.80 -2.48 19.65
C GLU A 102 41.54 -3.98 19.44
N GLU A 103 40.80 -4.62 20.34
CA GLU A 103 40.42 -6.03 20.20
C GLU A 103 39.17 -6.25 19.33
N ALA A 104 38.30 -5.25 19.22
CA ALA A 104 37.01 -5.34 18.53
C ALA A 104 37.12 -5.82 17.07
N PRO A 105 38.11 -5.41 16.24
CA PRO A 105 38.30 -5.94 14.90
C PRO A 105 38.53 -7.46 14.89
N MET A 106 39.34 -7.98 15.81
CA MET A 106 39.60 -9.42 15.93
C MET A 106 38.36 -10.16 16.44
N ALA A 107 37.64 -9.60 17.40
CA ALA A 107 36.39 -10.15 17.90
C ALA A 107 35.33 -10.22 16.79
N TRP A 108 35.22 -9.18 15.97
CA TRP A 108 34.34 -9.13 14.79
C TRP A 108 34.72 -10.18 13.76
N GLU A 109 36.00 -10.29 13.41
CA GLU A 109 36.48 -11.34 12.49
C GLU A 109 36.14 -12.75 13.02
N GLY A 110 36.20 -12.94 14.35
CA GLY A 110 35.76 -14.16 15.02
C GLY A 110 34.26 -14.45 14.82
N VAL A 111 33.41 -13.43 14.90
CA VAL A 111 31.96 -13.56 14.62
C VAL A 111 31.72 -13.93 13.17
N VAL A 112 32.38 -13.26 12.23
CA VAL A 112 32.30 -13.54 10.79
C VAL A 112 32.74 -14.98 10.49
N LYS A 113 33.84 -15.44 11.08
CA LYS A 113 34.29 -16.85 10.93
C LYS A 113 33.27 -17.84 11.50
N LYS A 114 32.65 -17.54 12.64
CA LYS A 114 31.58 -18.38 13.21
C LYS A 114 30.35 -18.42 12.32
N SER A 115 29.93 -17.30 11.73
CA SER A 115 28.77 -17.26 10.83
C SER A 115 29.01 -18.10 9.58
N PHE A 116 30.23 -18.08 9.01
CA PHE A 116 30.58 -18.94 7.87
C PHE A 116 30.52 -20.42 8.23
N LYS A 117 31.11 -20.82 9.36
CA LYS A 117 31.06 -22.22 9.81
C LYS A 117 29.63 -22.70 10.06
N LYS A 118 28.81 -21.87 10.70
CA LYS A 118 27.41 -22.20 10.95
C LYS A 118 26.61 -22.30 9.65
N LYS A 119 26.89 -21.44 8.66
CA LYS A 119 26.30 -21.51 7.31
C LYS A 119 26.60 -22.85 6.63
N GLU A 120 27.84 -23.34 6.73
CA GLU A 120 28.22 -24.65 6.20
C GLU A 120 27.51 -25.80 6.92
N GLU A 121 27.39 -25.71 8.26
CA GLU A 121 26.70 -26.72 9.09
C GLU A 121 25.21 -26.85 8.74
N ILE A 122 24.51 -25.73 8.58
CA ILE A 122 23.06 -25.72 8.32
C ILE A 122 22.70 -25.87 6.85
N LEU A 123 23.68 -25.90 5.94
CA LEU A 123 23.47 -25.90 4.50
C LEU A 123 22.49 -26.98 4.01
N PRO A 124 22.53 -28.24 4.49
CA PRO A 124 21.55 -29.25 4.06
C PRO A 124 20.10 -28.87 4.43
N HIS A 125 19.89 -28.34 5.64
CA HIS A 125 18.57 -27.89 6.10
C HIS A 125 18.11 -26.66 5.30
N GLN A 126 19.03 -25.74 5.04
CA GLN A 126 18.77 -24.58 4.19
C GLN A 126 18.32 -24.99 2.79
N MET A 127 18.98 -25.97 2.16
CA MET A 127 18.63 -26.45 0.83
C MET A 127 17.22 -27.05 0.79
N THR A 128 16.87 -27.90 1.76
CA THR A 128 15.52 -28.48 1.86
C THR A 128 14.44 -27.42 2.00
N GLU A 129 14.66 -26.42 2.88
CA GLU A 129 13.68 -25.33 3.06
C GLU A 129 13.60 -24.41 1.84
N VAL A 130 14.70 -24.18 1.13
CA VAL A 130 14.71 -23.41 -0.12
C VAL A 130 13.92 -24.12 -1.22
N GLU A 131 14.03 -25.45 -1.34
CA GLU A 131 13.24 -26.22 -2.30
C GLU A 131 11.74 -26.15 -1.99
N ALA A 132 11.35 -26.36 -0.73
CA ALA A 132 9.97 -26.22 -0.29
C ALA A 132 9.43 -24.79 -0.52
N LEU A 133 10.24 -23.77 -0.22
CA LEU A 133 9.88 -22.36 -0.43
C LEU A 133 9.66 -22.04 -1.91
N LYS A 134 10.48 -22.58 -2.83
CA LYS A 134 10.30 -22.39 -4.27
C LYS A 134 8.97 -22.98 -4.75
N GLU A 135 8.62 -24.18 -4.31
CA GLU A 135 7.33 -24.79 -4.65
C GLU A 135 6.15 -23.94 -4.15
N GLU A 136 6.24 -23.40 -2.94
CA GLU A 136 5.21 -22.49 -2.40
C GLU A 136 5.11 -21.19 -3.21
N ILE A 137 6.24 -20.60 -3.60
CA ILE A 137 6.28 -19.37 -4.40
C ILE A 137 5.66 -19.61 -5.78
N ASP A 138 5.96 -20.72 -6.44
CA ASP A 138 5.39 -21.07 -7.74
C ASP A 138 3.86 -21.24 -7.66
N GLN A 139 3.37 -21.89 -6.60
CA GLN A 139 1.93 -22.01 -6.33
C GLN A 139 1.30 -20.64 -6.04
N PHE A 140 1.96 -19.80 -5.25
CA PHE A 140 1.49 -18.45 -4.95
C PHE A 140 1.42 -17.58 -6.20
N ASP A 141 2.43 -17.62 -7.06
CA ASP A 141 2.50 -16.89 -8.32
C ASP A 141 1.40 -17.34 -9.30
N ALA A 142 1.13 -18.64 -9.39
CA ALA A 142 -0.06 -19.15 -10.09
C ALA A 142 -1.37 -18.61 -9.49
N GLY A 143 -1.47 -18.56 -8.16
CA GLY A 143 -2.61 -17.98 -7.44
C GLY A 143 -2.80 -16.47 -7.69
N VAL A 144 -1.72 -15.70 -7.79
CA VAL A 144 -1.76 -14.26 -8.13
C VAL A 144 -2.23 -14.06 -9.56
N ARG A 145 -1.75 -14.88 -10.51
CA ARG A 145 -2.26 -14.87 -11.90
C ARG A 145 -3.74 -15.19 -11.96
N GLN A 146 -4.19 -16.21 -11.23
CA GLN A 146 -5.59 -16.59 -11.20
C GLN A 146 -6.45 -15.48 -10.61
N PHE A 147 -6.03 -14.91 -9.47
CA PHE A 147 -6.69 -13.75 -8.87
C PHE A 147 -6.86 -12.60 -9.88
N ARG A 148 -5.82 -12.29 -10.67
CA ARG A 148 -5.87 -11.24 -11.70
C ARG A 148 -6.92 -11.54 -12.78
N GLN A 149 -7.01 -12.79 -13.22
CA GLN A 149 -8.00 -13.21 -14.22
C GLN A 149 -9.43 -13.11 -13.67
N ASP A 150 -9.64 -13.56 -12.43
CA ASP A 150 -10.95 -13.51 -11.78
C ASP A 150 -11.37 -12.08 -11.51
N PHE A 151 -10.46 -11.23 -11.02
CA PHE A 151 -10.70 -9.80 -10.83
C PHE A 151 -11.20 -9.14 -12.12
N LYS A 152 -10.53 -9.36 -13.27
CA LYS A 152 -10.95 -8.78 -14.55
C LYS A 152 -12.31 -9.26 -15.05
N LYS A 153 -12.75 -10.46 -14.64
CA LYS A 153 -14.01 -11.07 -15.08
C LYS A 153 -15.18 -10.78 -14.15
N GLN A 154 -14.91 -10.74 -12.85
CA GLN A 154 -15.93 -10.80 -11.80
C GLN A 154 -16.01 -9.54 -10.94
N ALA A 155 -14.98 -8.68 -10.92
CA ALA A 155 -15.10 -7.38 -10.28
C ALA A 155 -16.14 -6.53 -11.03
N PRO A 156 -16.73 -5.49 -10.39
CA PRO A 156 -17.89 -4.78 -10.92
C PRO A 156 -17.55 -3.79 -12.06
N PHE A 157 -16.79 -4.25 -13.06
CA PHE A 157 -16.50 -3.54 -14.31
C PHE A 157 -17.71 -3.45 -15.23
N SER A 158 -18.62 -4.42 -15.14
CA SER A 158 -19.85 -4.52 -15.94
C SER A 158 -21.08 -4.87 -15.11
N PHE A 159 -21.03 -4.61 -13.81
CA PHE A 159 -22.18 -4.81 -12.92
C PHE A 159 -23.23 -3.70 -13.18
N GLU A 160 -24.50 -4.09 -13.25
CA GLU A 160 -25.63 -3.20 -13.58
C GLU A 160 -26.61 -3.04 -12.41
N GLY A 161 -26.27 -3.54 -11.22
CA GLY A 161 -27.10 -3.44 -10.03
C GLY A 161 -26.86 -2.16 -9.20
N PRO A 162 -27.44 -2.10 -7.99
CA PRO A 162 -27.31 -0.97 -7.08
C PRO A 162 -25.86 -0.64 -6.74
N VAL A 163 -25.58 0.65 -6.56
CA VAL A 163 -24.24 1.15 -6.21
C VAL A 163 -23.71 0.53 -4.90
N MET A 164 -24.59 0.26 -3.94
CA MET A 164 -24.21 -0.36 -2.66
C MET A 164 -23.69 -1.79 -2.83
N ASP A 165 -24.31 -2.58 -3.70
CA ASP A 165 -23.87 -3.95 -3.99
C ASP A 165 -22.52 -3.96 -4.73
N ALA A 166 -22.27 -2.94 -5.56
CA ALA A 166 -20.98 -2.76 -6.22
C ALA A 166 -19.88 -2.41 -5.22
N TYR A 167 -20.16 -1.57 -4.21
CA TYR A 167 -19.20 -1.30 -3.13
C TYR A 167 -18.89 -2.55 -2.31
N GLN A 168 -19.90 -3.35 -1.96
CA GLN A 168 -19.67 -4.60 -1.24
C GLN A 168 -18.73 -5.54 -2.03
N GLN A 169 -18.96 -5.69 -3.34
CA GLN A 169 -18.05 -6.45 -4.20
C GLN A 169 -16.63 -5.84 -4.23
N LEU A 170 -16.51 -4.52 -4.33
CA LEU A 170 -15.21 -3.84 -4.31
C LEU A 170 -14.45 -4.07 -3.00
N ASP A 171 -15.14 -4.03 -1.86
CA ASP A 171 -14.55 -4.26 -0.55
C ASP A 171 -14.06 -5.71 -0.39
N ASP A 172 -14.84 -6.68 -0.87
CA ASP A 172 -14.44 -8.09 -0.91
C ASP A 172 -13.18 -8.29 -1.78
N TRP A 173 -13.15 -7.68 -2.97
CA TRP A 173 -11.97 -7.72 -3.85
C TRP A 173 -10.77 -7.02 -3.23
N ALA A 174 -10.98 -5.90 -2.54
CA ALA A 174 -9.93 -5.16 -1.85
C ALA A 174 -9.34 -5.96 -0.69
N GLN A 175 -10.16 -6.69 0.06
CA GLN A 175 -9.68 -7.57 1.12
C GLN A 175 -8.83 -8.70 0.53
N ARG A 176 -9.33 -9.41 -0.48
CA ARG A 176 -8.58 -10.49 -1.14
C ARG A 176 -7.26 -10.00 -1.72
N LEU A 177 -7.24 -8.79 -2.31
CA LEU A 177 -6.01 -8.18 -2.82
C LEU A 177 -5.02 -7.87 -1.69
N ARG A 178 -5.48 -7.31 -0.56
CA ARG A 178 -4.64 -7.06 0.62
C ARG A 178 -3.99 -8.35 1.13
N GLU A 179 -4.77 -9.43 1.25
CA GLU A 179 -4.26 -10.73 1.66
C GLU A 179 -3.16 -11.24 0.71
N LYS A 180 -3.33 -11.07 -0.61
CA LYS A 180 -2.30 -11.42 -1.60
C LYS A 180 -1.06 -10.53 -1.51
N GLU A 181 -1.22 -9.23 -1.33
CA GLU A 181 -0.08 -8.31 -1.15
C GLU A 181 0.72 -8.62 0.12
N ASP A 182 0.05 -8.99 1.21
CA ASP A 182 0.72 -9.35 2.46
C ASP A 182 1.40 -10.72 2.37
N GLN A 183 0.79 -11.69 1.68
CA GLN A 183 1.44 -12.96 1.32
C GLN A 183 2.69 -12.72 0.45
N ALA A 184 2.60 -11.85 -0.57
CA ALA A 184 3.76 -11.48 -1.39
C ALA A 184 4.87 -10.89 -0.52
N LYS A 185 4.58 -9.88 0.31
CA LYS A 185 5.58 -9.31 1.24
C LYS A 185 6.18 -10.35 2.19
N ARG A 186 5.43 -11.38 2.58
CA ARG A 186 5.96 -12.50 3.38
C ARG A 186 6.95 -13.32 2.57
N TYR A 187 6.60 -13.73 1.36
CA TYR A 187 7.49 -14.47 0.47
C TYR A 187 8.75 -13.67 0.11
N ASN A 188 8.62 -12.39 -0.25
CA ASN A 188 9.79 -11.52 -0.51
C ASN A 188 10.76 -11.43 0.68
N ARG A 189 10.23 -11.45 1.92
CA ARG A 189 11.07 -11.47 3.14
C ARG A 189 11.77 -12.81 3.32
N LEU A 190 11.11 -13.92 3.01
CA LEU A 190 11.72 -15.25 3.03
C LEU A 190 12.78 -15.39 1.93
N GLU A 191 12.51 -14.90 0.72
CA GLU A 191 13.49 -14.86 -0.37
C GLU A 191 14.73 -14.07 0.02
N ASP A 192 14.61 -12.87 0.62
CA ASP A 192 15.77 -12.11 1.12
C ASP A 192 16.53 -12.86 2.23
N LEU A 193 15.80 -13.47 3.17
CA LEU A 193 16.38 -14.25 4.27
C LEU A 193 17.22 -15.43 3.76
N PHE A 194 16.72 -16.14 2.75
CA PHE A 194 17.40 -17.26 2.12
C PHE A 194 18.35 -16.86 0.99
N GLU A 195 18.57 -15.56 0.79
CA GLU A 195 19.47 -15.00 -0.23
C GLU A 195 19.06 -15.40 -1.67
N LEU A 196 17.77 -15.60 -1.89
CA LEU A 196 17.17 -15.88 -3.19
C LEU A 196 16.87 -14.57 -3.94
N GLN A 197 16.69 -14.68 -5.26
CA GLN A 197 16.22 -13.55 -6.04
C GLN A 197 14.78 -13.20 -5.64
N VAL A 198 14.60 -11.97 -5.16
CA VAL A 198 13.28 -11.48 -4.73
C VAL A 198 12.32 -11.38 -5.92
N SER A 199 11.20 -12.09 -5.83
CA SER A 199 10.17 -12.14 -6.86
C SER A 199 9.38 -10.84 -6.92
N LYS A 200 8.90 -10.50 -8.13
CA LYS A 200 8.09 -9.33 -8.40
C LYS A 200 6.70 -9.74 -8.84
N TYR A 201 5.68 -9.12 -8.25
CA TYR A 201 4.27 -9.42 -8.52
C TYR A 201 3.56 -8.19 -9.13
N PRO A 202 3.85 -7.80 -10.38
CA PRO A 202 3.24 -6.61 -10.98
C PRO A 202 1.71 -6.68 -11.05
N GLN A 203 1.13 -7.88 -11.12
CA GLN A 203 -0.30 -8.09 -11.21
C GLN A 203 -1.08 -7.60 -9.97
N THR A 204 -0.46 -7.61 -8.78
CA THR A 204 -1.10 -7.06 -7.57
C THR A 204 -1.15 -5.54 -7.65
N GLY A 205 -0.07 -4.90 -8.09
CA GLY A 205 0.00 -3.46 -8.35
C GLY A 205 -0.99 -3.00 -9.43
N ASP A 206 -1.07 -3.73 -10.55
CA ASP A 206 -2.04 -3.45 -11.62
C ASP A 206 -3.48 -3.56 -11.11
N SER A 207 -3.78 -4.61 -10.33
CA SER A 207 -5.12 -4.80 -9.74
C SER A 207 -5.45 -3.71 -8.75
N ARG A 208 -4.48 -3.27 -7.94
CA ARG A 208 -4.65 -2.15 -7.01
C ARG A 208 -4.98 -0.86 -7.75
N GLY A 209 -4.24 -0.55 -8.80
CA GLY A 209 -4.46 0.63 -9.63
C GLY A 209 -5.84 0.62 -10.27
N GLU A 210 -6.22 -0.47 -10.93
CA GLU A 210 -7.54 -0.60 -11.55
C GLU A 210 -8.68 -0.56 -10.52
N MET A 211 -8.51 -1.13 -9.33
CA MET A 211 -9.52 -1.10 -8.27
C MET A 211 -9.78 0.31 -7.75
N VAL A 212 -8.73 1.14 -7.60
CA VAL A 212 -8.88 2.55 -7.22
C VAL A 212 -9.70 3.32 -8.25
N LEU A 213 -9.40 3.11 -9.54
CA LEU A 213 -10.14 3.74 -10.64
C LEU A 213 -11.58 3.22 -10.71
N LEU A 214 -11.78 1.94 -10.49
CA LEU A 214 -13.11 1.33 -10.51
C LEU A 214 -13.98 1.90 -9.38
N LYS A 215 -13.41 2.09 -8.18
CA LYS A 215 -14.07 2.79 -7.08
C LYS A 215 -14.46 4.23 -7.48
N GLN A 216 -13.56 4.99 -8.10
CA GLN A 216 -13.86 6.36 -8.53
C GLN A 216 -15.04 6.43 -9.51
N LEU A 217 -15.19 5.44 -10.41
CA LEU A 217 -16.34 5.37 -11.30
C LEU A 217 -17.64 5.03 -10.57
N TRP A 218 -17.58 4.12 -9.60
CA TRP A 218 -18.75 3.79 -8.78
C TRP A 218 -19.16 4.93 -7.84
N ASP A 219 -18.20 5.67 -7.29
CA ASP A 219 -18.44 6.91 -6.54
C ASP A 219 -19.16 7.94 -7.43
N PHE A 220 -18.70 8.09 -8.68
CA PHE A 220 -19.32 8.99 -9.63
C PHE A 220 -20.73 8.52 -10.05
N GLN A 221 -20.93 7.23 -10.29
CA GLN A 221 -22.26 6.66 -10.53
C GLN A 221 -23.20 6.91 -9.36
N GLY A 222 -22.74 6.72 -8.12
CA GLY A 222 -23.50 7.02 -6.92
C GLY A 222 -23.92 8.47 -6.83
N ALA A 223 -23.01 9.40 -7.16
CA ALA A 223 -23.32 10.82 -7.20
C ALA A 223 -24.38 11.16 -8.27
N VAL A 224 -24.27 10.58 -9.48
CA VAL A 224 -25.26 10.74 -10.56
C VAL A 224 -26.62 10.18 -10.13
N GLU A 225 -26.65 9.00 -9.53
CA GLU A 225 -27.88 8.34 -9.06
C GLU A 225 -28.57 9.13 -7.96
N PHE A 226 -27.81 9.58 -6.96
CA PHE A 226 -28.30 10.44 -5.90
C PHE A 226 -28.90 11.73 -6.48
N THR A 227 -28.17 12.39 -7.39
CA THR A 227 -28.61 13.64 -8.03
C THR A 227 -29.92 13.44 -8.79
N TYR A 228 -30.05 12.36 -9.57
CA TYR A 228 -31.29 12.11 -10.33
C TYR A 228 -32.47 11.73 -9.43
N THR A 229 -32.19 11.02 -8.34
CA THR A 229 -33.23 10.69 -7.34
C THR A 229 -33.72 11.97 -6.65
N ASP A 230 -32.81 12.87 -6.30
CA ASP A 230 -33.14 14.19 -5.73
C ASP A 230 -34.03 15.00 -6.69
N TRP A 231 -33.67 15.05 -7.98
CA TRP A 231 -34.47 15.72 -9.00
C TRP A 231 -35.86 15.10 -9.14
N GLN A 232 -35.98 13.78 -9.08
CA GLN A 232 -37.27 13.10 -9.11
C GLN A 232 -38.17 13.50 -7.93
N THR A 233 -37.60 13.88 -6.79
CA THR A 233 -38.36 14.33 -5.62
C THR A 233 -38.63 15.84 -5.58
N ALA A 234 -38.03 16.61 -6.49
CA ALA A 234 -38.22 18.05 -6.56
C ALA A 234 -39.65 18.40 -6.99
N LEU A 235 -40.24 19.40 -6.33
CA LEU A 235 -41.58 19.89 -6.67
C LEU A 235 -41.54 20.60 -8.02
N TRP A 236 -42.53 20.32 -8.86
CA TRP A 236 -42.64 20.91 -10.20
C TRP A 236 -42.71 22.44 -10.18
N SER A 237 -43.35 23.01 -9.16
CA SER A 237 -43.53 24.45 -9.00
C SER A 237 -42.24 25.21 -8.65
N SER A 238 -41.25 24.55 -8.06
CA SER A 238 -39.96 25.14 -7.69
C SER A 238 -38.81 24.63 -8.55
N LEU A 239 -39.11 24.00 -9.68
CA LEU A 239 -38.13 23.36 -10.53
C LEU A 239 -37.38 24.40 -11.37
N ASP A 240 -36.06 24.42 -11.27
CA ASP A 240 -35.19 25.18 -12.17
C ASP A 240 -34.59 24.23 -13.21
N THR A 241 -35.28 24.08 -14.33
CA THR A 241 -34.92 23.16 -15.42
C THR A 241 -33.62 23.54 -16.13
N GLU A 242 -33.25 24.83 -16.15
CA GLU A 242 -31.96 25.28 -16.71
C GLU A 242 -30.80 24.85 -15.82
N ALA A 243 -30.93 25.02 -14.49
CA ALA A 243 -29.91 24.58 -13.55
C ALA A 243 -29.70 23.06 -13.59
N LEU A 244 -30.75 22.26 -13.77
CA LEU A 244 -30.63 20.80 -13.92
C LEU A 244 -29.84 20.43 -15.18
N ASP A 245 -30.12 21.08 -16.32
CA ASP A 245 -29.42 20.83 -17.58
C ASP A 245 -27.94 21.21 -17.50
N ASP A 246 -27.63 22.35 -16.88
CA ASP A 246 -26.24 22.77 -16.65
C ASP A 246 -25.48 21.80 -15.72
N MET A 247 -26.12 21.31 -14.66
CA MET A 247 -25.53 20.29 -13.78
C MET A 247 -25.29 18.98 -14.54
N ASN A 248 -26.23 18.54 -15.39
CA ASN A 248 -26.09 17.34 -16.21
C ASN A 248 -24.94 17.45 -17.22
N LYS A 249 -24.83 18.59 -17.91
CA LYS A 249 -23.68 18.92 -18.79
C LYS A 249 -22.37 18.90 -18.01
N GLY A 250 -22.37 19.43 -16.79
CA GLY A 250 -21.22 19.40 -15.87
C GLY A 250 -20.78 17.96 -15.55
N MET A 251 -21.73 17.09 -15.20
CA MET A 251 -21.46 15.66 -14.95
C MET A 251 -20.87 14.99 -16.20
N LEU A 252 -21.43 15.21 -17.39
CA LEU A 252 -20.90 14.66 -18.64
C LEU A 252 -19.46 15.13 -18.91
N LYS A 253 -19.19 16.42 -18.69
CA LYS A 253 -17.86 17.01 -18.87
C LYS A 253 -16.85 16.39 -17.91
N ASN A 254 -17.21 16.21 -16.64
CA ASN A 254 -16.35 15.60 -15.64
C ASN A 254 -16.03 14.14 -15.97
N LEU A 255 -17.03 13.35 -16.37
CA LEU A 255 -16.82 11.96 -16.82
C LEU A 255 -15.91 11.88 -18.05
N ARG A 256 -16.08 12.79 -19.02
CA ARG A 256 -15.23 12.85 -20.22
C ARG A 256 -13.81 13.25 -19.89
N LYS A 257 -13.62 14.22 -18.98
CA LYS A 257 -12.29 14.62 -18.49
C LYS A 257 -11.57 13.43 -17.84
N MET A 258 -12.24 12.69 -16.96
CA MET A 258 -11.69 11.47 -16.36
C MET A 258 -11.27 10.45 -17.44
N GLY A 259 -12.11 10.22 -18.45
CA GLY A 259 -11.76 9.32 -19.56
C GLY A 259 -10.67 9.85 -20.51
N GLN A 260 -10.39 11.15 -20.54
CA GLN A 260 -9.28 11.73 -21.28
C GLN A 260 -7.96 11.58 -20.53
N GLU A 261 -7.96 11.87 -19.23
CA GLU A 261 -6.80 11.73 -18.35
C GLU A 261 -6.42 10.25 -18.17
N ILE A 262 -7.42 9.36 -18.14
CA ILE A 262 -7.24 7.94 -17.86
C ILE A 262 -7.94 7.10 -18.94
N PRO A 263 -7.35 6.91 -20.13
CA PRO A 263 -8.03 6.29 -21.26
C PRO A 263 -8.55 4.87 -21.03
N VAL A 264 -7.93 4.10 -20.13
CA VAL A 264 -8.33 2.71 -19.84
C VAL A 264 -9.76 2.61 -19.32
N VAL A 265 -10.26 3.61 -18.58
CA VAL A 265 -11.62 3.56 -18.02
C VAL A 265 -12.70 3.59 -19.10
N LYS A 266 -12.41 4.16 -20.27
CA LYS A 266 -13.35 4.18 -21.42
C LYS A 266 -13.66 2.79 -21.97
N GLY A 267 -12.75 1.83 -21.76
CA GLY A 267 -12.95 0.44 -22.15
C GLY A 267 -13.90 -0.32 -21.21
N TRP A 268 -14.21 0.23 -20.03
CA TRP A 268 -15.01 -0.46 -19.02
C TRP A 268 -16.50 -0.21 -19.23
N GLN A 269 -17.30 -1.25 -18.97
CA GLN A 269 -18.75 -1.16 -19.19
C GLN A 269 -19.40 -0.16 -18.22
N VAL A 270 -18.95 -0.11 -16.96
CA VAL A 270 -19.43 0.87 -15.96
C VAL A 270 -19.29 2.32 -16.47
N TYR A 271 -18.16 2.68 -17.12
CA TYR A 271 -17.99 4.01 -17.72
C TYR A 271 -19.03 4.27 -18.80
N ARG A 272 -19.24 3.30 -19.69
CA ARG A 272 -20.24 3.40 -20.78
C ARG A 272 -21.66 3.50 -20.24
N ASN A 273 -21.97 2.79 -19.15
CA ASN A 273 -23.26 2.82 -18.48
C ASN A 273 -23.53 4.20 -17.89
N ILE A 274 -22.56 4.77 -17.15
CA ILE A 274 -22.65 6.13 -16.62
C ILE A 274 -22.84 7.13 -17.77
N GLU A 275 -22.01 7.05 -18.81
CA GLU A 275 -22.08 7.99 -19.94
C GLU A 275 -23.44 7.90 -20.66
N GLY A 276 -23.95 6.68 -20.87
CA GLY A 276 -25.27 6.44 -21.43
C GLY A 276 -26.39 7.03 -20.58
N ARG A 277 -26.33 6.86 -19.26
CA ARG A 277 -27.32 7.41 -18.31
C ARG A 277 -27.36 8.94 -18.36
N ILE A 278 -26.20 9.59 -18.41
CA ILE A 278 -26.08 11.06 -18.52
C ILE A 278 -26.54 11.57 -19.90
N LYS A 279 -26.19 10.86 -20.97
CA LYS A 279 -26.66 11.20 -22.33
C LYS A 279 -28.17 11.06 -22.47
N ASN A 280 -28.77 10.02 -21.89
CA ASN A 280 -30.22 9.86 -21.86
C ASN A 280 -30.88 11.04 -21.13
N MET A 281 -30.33 11.45 -19.98
CA MET A 281 -30.83 12.61 -19.25
C MET A 281 -30.66 13.92 -20.06
N SER A 282 -29.63 14.02 -20.90
CA SER A 282 -29.43 15.17 -21.80
C SER A 282 -30.52 15.29 -22.88
N ILE A 283 -31.27 14.22 -23.15
CA ILE A 283 -32.44 14.23 -24.05
C ILE A 283 -33.70 14.57 -23.26
N VAL A 284 -33.82 14.09 -22.01
CA VAL A 284 -35.00 14.28 -21.17
C VAL A 284 -35.12 15.70 -20.62
N LEU A 285 -34.03 16.32 -20.16
CA LEU A 285 -34.08 17.64 -19.52
C LEU A 285 -34.59 18.77 -20.44
N PRO A 286 -34.19 18.86 -21.73
CA PRO A 286 -34.79 19.85 -22.64
C PRO A 286 -36.31 19.67 -22.81
N LEU A 287 -36.80 18.43 -22.86
CA LEU A 287 -38.23 18.15 -22.92
C LEU A 287 -38.94 18.59 -21.64
N MET A 288 -38.31 18.40 -20.48
CA MET A 288 -38.84 18.89 -19.21
C MET A 288 -38.89 20.42 -19.18
N ASN A 289 -37.88 21.10 -19.72
CA ASN A 289 -37.89 22.56 -19.86
C ASN A 289 -39.05 23.06 -20.72
N ASP A 290 -39.29 22.41 -21.87
CA ASP A 290 -40.43 22.74 -22.75
C ASP A 290 -41.77 22.51 -22.05
N LEU A 291 -41.87 21.45 -21.25
CA LEU A 291 -43.06 21.13 -20.46
C LEU A 291 -43.26 22.09 -19.27
N HIS A 292 -42.19 22.65 -18.71
CA HIS A 292 -42.23 23.60 -17.60
C HIS A 292 -42.59 25.03 -18.04
N SER A 293 -42.44 25.34 -19.32
CA SER A 293 -42.78 26.65 -19.90
C SER A 293 -44.19 27.13 -19.56
N GLU A 294 -44.33 28.42 -19.24
CA GLU A 294 -45.63 29.11 -19.06
C GLU A 294 -46.56 29.02 -20.30
N SER A 295 -46.01 28.66 -21.45
CA SER A 295 -46.77 28.40 -22.68
C SER A 295 -47.64 27.14 -22.59
N MET A 296 -47.38 26.24 -21.64
CA MET A 296 -48.14 25.03 -21.41
C MET A 296 -49.50 25.32 -20.76
N ARG A 297 -50.57 24.87 -21.41
CA ARG A 297 -51.97 25.09 -20.99
C ARG A 297 -52.65 23.75 -20.70
N PRO A 298 -53.76 23.71 -19.94
CA PRO A 298 -54.46 22.46 -19.59
C PRO A 298 -54.77 21.55 -20.79
N ARG A 299 -55.11 22.13 -21.95
CA ARG A 299 -55.34 21.39 -23.20
C ARG A 299 -54.11 20.64 -23.71
N HIS A 300 -52.90 21.16 -23.47
CA HIS A 300 -51.64 20.51 -23.86
C HIS A 300 -51.36 19.31 -22.96
N TRP A 301 -51.57 19.46 -21.65
CA TRP A 301 -51.47 18.38 -20.66
C TRP A 301 -52.47 17.25 -20.92
N ALA A 302 -53.72 17.57 -21.26
CA ALA A 302 -54.71 16.56 -21.64
C ALA A 302 -54.30 15.77 -22.90
N ARG A 303 -53.67 16.44 -23.88
CA ARG A 303 -53.13 15.78 -25.07
C ARG A 303 -51.92 14.90 -24.75
N LEU A 304 -51.02 15.38 -23.89
CA LEU A 304 -49.86 14.61 -23.41
C LEU A 304 -50.32 13.36 -22.67
N ALA A 305 -51.29 13.47 -21.75
CA ALA A 305 -51.87 12.35 -21.02
C ALA A 305 -52.43 11.27 -21.97
N LYS A 306 -53.13 11.69 -23.02
CA LYS A 306 -53.66 10.79 -24.06
C LYS A 306 -52.56 10.10 -24.87
N ILE A 307 -51.48 10.80 -25.21
CA ILE A 307 -50.35 10.24 -25.98
C ILE A 307 -49.55 9.26 -25.13
N CYS A 308 -49.28 9.60 -23.87
CA CYS A 308 -48.51 8.78 -22.93
C CYS A 308 -49.34 7.65 -22.29
N GLY A 309 -50.66 7.61 -22.51
CA GLY A 309 -51.55 6.57 -21.98
C GLY A 309 -51.84 6.68 -20.48
N VAL A 310 -51.71 7.87 -19.89
CA VAL A 310 -51.96 8.13 -18.46
C VAL A 310 -53.33 8.80 -18.24
N LYS A 311 -53.95 8.56 -17.07
CA LYS A 311 -55.32 9.04 -16.77
C LYS A 311 -55.43 10.56 -16.77
N ALA A 312 -54.49 11.25 -16.13
CA ALA A 312 -54.39 12.71 -16.08
C ALA A 312 -52.95 13.09 -15.71
N VAL A 313 -52.52 14.29 -16.12
CA VAL A 313 -51.27 14.92 -15.68
C VAL A 313 -51.67 16.26 -15.06
N GLU A 314 -51.45 16.41 -13.76
CA GLU A 314 -51.94 17.55 -12.96
C GLU A 314 -50.76 18.36 -12.39
N PRO A 315 -50.08 19.18 -13.22
CA PRO A 315 -48.91 19.96 -12.79
C PRO A 315 -49.23 21.08 -11.78
N ALA A 316 -50.51 21.35 -11.55
CA ALA A 316 -50.97 22.30 -10.54
C ALA A 316 -51.14 21.66 -9.15
N ASP A 317 -51.03 20.33 -9.03
CA ASP A 317 -51.01 19.67 -7.72
C ASP A 317 -49.73 20.09 -6.97
N PRO A 318 -49.82 20.64 -5.74
CA PRO A 318 -48.66 20.97 -4.92
C PRO A 318 -47.72 19.79 -4.63
N LYS A 319 -48.15 18.55 -4.89
CA LYS A 319 -47.36 17.33 -4.75
C LYS A 319 -46.83 16.79 -6.10
N PHE A 320 -47.09 17.47 -7.21
CA PHE A 320 -46.59 17.05 -8.50
C PHE A 320 -45.07 17.20 -8.55
N THR A 321 -44.40 16.10 -8.88
CA THR A 321 -42.94 16.00 -9.01
C THR A 321 -42.58 15.49 -10.40
N ILE A 322 -41.30 15.33 -10.67
CA ILE A 322 -40.79 14.83 -11.96
C ILE A 322 -41.05 13.31 -12.13
N ALA A 323 -41.23 12.59 -11.02
CA ALA A 323 -41.32 11.12 -10.98
C ALA A 323 -42.60 10.52 -11.59
#